data_AF-A0A385SQS2-F1
#
_entry.id   AF-A0A385SQS2-F1
#
_cell.length_a   1.000
_cell.length_b   1.000
_cell.length_c   1.000
_cell.angle_alpha   90.00
_cell.angle_beta   90.00
_cell.angle_gamma   90.00
#
_symmetry.space_group_name_H-M   'P 1'
#
loop_
_entity.id
_entity.type
_entity.pdbx_description
1 polymer ?
#
loop_
_entity_poly.entity_id
_entity_poly.type
_entity_poly.pdbx_seq_one_letter_code
_entity_poly.pdbx_strand_id
1 'polypeptide(L)'
;MKKHLLFILCVWLLVACAAQQKESTKKDRPSLKERFKTGVISLRQAGLFEDYKSLSDDSLTQLLSSMAAEQHLWEVFETYDSTQDGDYINLKIAQLDPKRVWWHDLEADVLNGNMVYASTVKEFVELSGGYLRAEKIKEEWETDNGPVHISFQDGETLRAFQLRSIDDWYDEDFFSYMEKFMTANGSPYNFYIYVGTGQDVFLIRLTKAEKEMVEQKMRWKLERF
;
A
#
# COMPACT_ATOMS: atom_id res chain seq x y z
N MET A 1 -58.43 -9.41 0.30
CA MET A 1 -57.85 -8.23 1.00
C MET A 1 -56.95 -8.55 2.19
N LYS A 2 -57.22 -9.56 3.06
CA LYS A 2 -56.37 -9.83 4.25
C LYS A 2 -54.92 -10.30 3.97
N LYS A 3 -54.64 -10.93 2.83
CA LYS A 3 -53.28 -11.45 2.49
C LYS A 3 -52.28 -10.36 2.07
N HIS A 4 -52.74 -9.23 1.51
CA HIS A 4 -51.84 -8.13 1.13
C HIS A 4 -51.39 -7.28 2.32
N LEU A 5 -52.21 -7.18 3.37
CA LEU A 5 -51.86 -6.44 4.59
C LEU A 5 -50.75 -7.14 5.38
N LEU A 6 -50.73 -8.48 5.40
CA LEU A 6 -49.73 -9.27 6.11
C LEU A 6 -48.34 -9.21 5.43
N PHE A 7 -48.32 -9.13 4.10
CA PHE A 7 -47.08 -9.08 3.33
C PHE A 7 -46.38 -7.71 3.47
N ILE A 8 -47.14 -6.61 3.47
CA ILE A 8 -46.60 -5.26 3.68
C ILE A 8 -46.03 -5.13 5.11
N LEU A 9 -46.70 -5.70 6.12
CA LEU A 9 -46.21 -5.67 7.50
C LEU A 9 -44.87 -6.42 7.67
N CYS A 10 -44.69 -7.56 6.98
CA CYS A 10 -43.43 -8.33 7.03
C CYS A 10 -42.26 -7.59 6.36
N VAL A 11 -42.51 -6.89 5.24
CA VAL A 11 -41.48 -6.08 4.57
C VAL A 11 -41.07 -4.89 5.45
N TRP A 12 -42.02 -4.23 6.12
CA TRP A 12 -41.72 -3.14 7.06
C TRP A 12 -40.95 -3.62 8.30
N LEU A 13 -41.25 -4.80 8.85
CA LEU A 13 -40.50 -5.40 9.96
C LEU A 13 -39.05 -5.74 9.57
N LEU A 14 -38.83 -6.24 8.35
CA LEU A 14 -37.49 -6.52 7.84
C LEU A 14 -36.67 -5.25 7.60
N VAL A 15 -37.29 -4.19 7.06
CA VAL A 15 -36.64 -2.88 6.86
C VAL A 15 -36.33 -2.20 8.19
N ALA A 16 -37.24 -2.27 9.17
CA ALA A 16 -37.02 -1.73 10.51
C ALA A 16 -35.91 -2.48 11.26
N CYS A 17 -35.85 -3.82 11.18
CA CYS A 17 -34.74 -4.60 11.72
C CYS A 17 -33.40 -4.25 11.06
N ALA A 18 -33.35 -4.09 9.74
CA ALA A 18 -32.12 -3.70 9.04
C ALA A 18 -31.64 -2.30 9.41
N ALA A 19 -32.57 -1.35 9.64
CA ALA A 19 -32.25 0.00 10.10
C ALA A 19 -31.76 0.01 11.57
N GLN A 20 -32.43 -0.71 12.47
CA GLN A 20 -32.00 -0.86 13.86
C GLN A 20 -30.65 -1.58 13.99
N GLN A 21 -30.37 -2.55 13.12
CA GLN A 21 -29.09 -3.26 13.09
C GLN A 21 -27.95 -2.37 12.54
N LYS A 22 -28.24 -1.43 11.63
CA LYS A 22 -27.30 -0.38 11.20
C LYS A 22 -27.03 0.68 12.28
N GLU A 23 -28.02 0.99 13.11
CA GLU A 23 -27.86 1.94 14.23
C GLU A 23 -27.18 1.33 15.45
N SER A 24 -27.47 0.07 15.79
CA SER A 24 -26.85 -0.61 16.93
C SER A 24 -25.37 -0.90 16.70
N THR A 25 -24.97 -1.23 15.46
CA THR A 25 -23.57 -1.48 15.09
C THR A 25 -22.67 -0.24 15.17
N LYS A 26 -23.23 0.97 15.11
CA LYS A 26 -22.47 2.21 15.31
C LYS A 26 -22.13 2.48 16.78
N LYS A 27 -22.92 1.96 17.72
CA LYS A 27 -22.81 2.32 19.15
C LYS A 27 -21.71 1.57 19.90
N ASP A 28 -21.29 0.42 19.38
CA ASP A 28 -20.26 -0.46 19.97
C ASP A 28 -18.94 -0.46 19.19
N ARG A 29 -18.83 0.34 18.12
CA ARG A 29 -17.59 0.42 17.33
C ARG A 29 -16.55 1.26 18.08
N PRO A 30 -15.29 0.79 18.22
CA PRO A 30 -14.21 1.61 18.76
C PRO A 30 -14.07 2.90 17.95
N SER A 31 -13.66 3.97 18.62
CA SER A 31 -13.42 5.27 17.98
C SER A 31 -12.34 5.15 16.89
N LEU A 32 -12.36 6.05 15.91
CA LEU A 32 -11.34 6.08 14.86
C LEU A 32 -9.91 6.14 15.43
N LYS A 33 -9.69 6.88 16.52
CA LYS A 33 -8.39 6.96 17.21
C LYS A 33 -7.97 5.62 17.82
N GLU A 34 -8.89 4.89 18.44
CA GLU A 34 -8.61 3.54 18.98
C GLU A 34 -8.32 2.54 17.86
N ARG A 35 -9.04 2.64 16.74
CA ARG A 35 -8.79 1.82 15.55
C ARG A 35 -7.44 2.13 14.93
N PHE A 36 -7.08 3.42 14.81
CA PHE A 36 -5.76 3.86 14.36
C PHE A 36 -4.66 3.27 15.23
N LYS A 37 -4.77 3.41 16.56
CA LYS A 37 -3.83 2.80 17.53
C LYS A 37 -3.73 1.29 17.34
N THR A 38 -4.86 0.60 17.21
CA THR A 38 -4.89 -0.86 17.00
C THR A 38 -4.22 -1.26 15.69
N GLY A 39 -4.43 -0.50 14.61
CA GLY A 39 -3.78 -0.68 13.32
C GLY A 39 -2.26 -0.52 13.42
N VAL A 40 -1.79 0.56 14.07
CA VAL A 40 -0.36 0.81 14.32
C VAL A 40 0.28 -0.37 15.06
N ILE A 41 -0.31 -0.81 16.16
CA ILE A 41 0.21 -1.94 16.96
C ILE A 41 0.23 -3.23 16.14
N SER A 42 -0.83 -3.49 15.36
CA SER A 42 -0.93 -4.72 14.56
C SER A 42 0.10 -4.76 13.43
N LEU A 43 0.31 -3.63 12.73
CA LEU A 43 1.34 -3.49 11.71
C LEU A 43 2.74 -3.62 12.29
N ARG A 44 3.00 -3.00 13.45
CA ARG A 44 4.28 -3.11 14.15
C ARG A 44 4.61 -4.55 14.51
N GLN A 45 3.63 -5.28 15.05
CA GLN A 45 3.77 -6.71 15.35
C GLN A 45 3.99 -7.58 14.09
N ALA A 46 3.65 -7.07 12.90
CA ALA A 46 3.89 -7.72 11.62
C ALA A 46 5.22 -7.30 10.95
N GLY A 47 6.04 -6.46 11.60
CA GLY A 47 7.38 -6.08 11.14
C GLY A 47 7.51 -4.69 10.51
N LEU A 48 6.42 -3.92 10.41
CA LEU A 48 6.50 -2.51 10.00
C LEU A 48 7.01 -1.64 11.15
N PHE A 49 7.46 -0.43 10.82
CA PHE A 49 7.93 0.60 11.75
C PHE A 49 9.17 0.17 12.56
N GLU A 50 10.01 -0.71 12.01
CA GLU A 50 11.21 -1.24 12.69
C GLU A 50 12.20 -0.14 13.10
N ASP A 51 12.30 0.94 12.32
CA ASP A 51 13.13 2.11 12.65
C ASP A 51 12.70 2.81 13.95
N TYR A 52 11.46 2.60 14.39
CA TYR A 52 10.89 3.15 15.60
C TYR A 52 10.82 2.14 16.74
N LYS A 53 11.56 1.03 16.68
CA LYS A 53 11.50 -0.04 17.69
C LYS A 53 11.80 0.40 19.13
N SER A 54 12.54 1.50 19.30
CA SER A 54 12.83 2.08 20.61
C SER A 54 11.65 2.84 21.22
N LEU A 55 10.64 3.22 20.44
CA LEU A 55 9.45 3.89 20.92
C LEU A 55 8.49 2.88 21.55
N SER A 56 7.77 3.30 22.60
CA SER A 56 6.60 2.55 23.08
C SER A 56 5.48 2.59 22.04
N ASP A 57 4.48 1.71 22.16
CA ASP A 57 3.32 1.72 21.26
C ASP A 57 2.54 3.04 21.33
N ASP A 58 2.44 3.64 22.51
CA ASP A 58 1.79 4.95 22.68
C ASP A 58 2.58 6.07 22.00
N SER A 59 3.91 6.10 22.17
CA SER A 59 4.77 7.09 21.53
C SER A 59 4.81 6.94 20.02
N LEU A 60 4.85 5.70 19.50
CA LEU A 60 4.76 5.44 18.07
C LEU A 60 3.40 5.87 17.52
N THR A 61 2.30 5.52 18.21
CA THR A 61 0.96 5.93 17.80
C THR A 61 0.83 7.44 17.72
N GLN A 62 1.36 8.17 18.72
CA GLN A 62 1.35 9.63 18.71
C GLN A 62 2.17 10.20 17.56
N LEU A 63 3.38 9.67 17.31
CA LEU A 63 4.22 10.10 16.19
C LEU A 63 3.51 9.91 14.84
N LEU A 64 3.00 8.71 14.59
CA LEU A 64 2.30 8.40 13.33
C LEU A 64 1.00 9.19 13.19
N SER A 65 0.31 9.48 14.29
CA SER A 65 -0.87 10.36 14.29
C SER A 65 -0.50 11.80 13.88
N SER A 66 0.65 12.30 14.30
CA SER A 66 1.16 13.61 13.89
C SER A 66 1.54 13.61 12.40
N MET A 67 2.26 12.59 11.94
CA MET A 67 2.59 12.43 10.51
C MET A 67 1.33 12.35 9.64
N ALA A 68 0.32 11.61 10.09
CA ALA A 68 -0.96 11.54 9.40
C ALA A 68 -1.68 12.89 9.32
N ALA A 69 -1.54 13.75 10.35
CA ALA A 69 -2.07 15.10 10.32
C ALA A 69 -1.33 16.01 9.35
N GLU A 70 0.01 15.91 9.30
CA GLU A 70 0.85 16.65 8.35
C GLU A 70 0.56 16.25 6.89
N GLN A 71 0.22 14.99 6.65
CA GLN A 71 -0.17 14.46 5.34
C GLN A 71 -1.68 14.59 5.05
N HIS A 72 -2.44 15.30 5.89
CA HIS A 72 -3.88 15.50 5.75
C HIS A 72 -4.71 14.18 5.65
N LEU A 73 -4.21 13.08 6.22
CA LEU A 73 -4.87 11.76 6.14
C LEU A 73 -6.08 11.61 7.05
N TRP A 74 -6.30 12.50 8.04
CA TRP A 74 -7.44 12.36 8.94
C TRP A 74 -8.80 12.50 8.25
N GLU A 75 -8.91 13.39 7.27
CA GLU A 75 -10.12 13.52 6.45
C GLU A 75 -10.38 12.25 5.62
N VAL A 76 -9.30 11.66 5.12
CA VAL A 76 -9.32 10.37 4.40
C VAL A 76 -9.80 9.26 5.35
N PHE A 77 -9.23 9.17 6.56
CA PHE A 77 -9.63 8.19 7.56
C PHE A 77 -11.10 8.32 7.97
N GLU A 78 -11.60 9.54 8.18
CA GLU A 78 -13.01 9.78 8.51
C GLU A 78 -13.94 9.34 7.37
N THR A 79 -13.53 9.57 6.12
CA THR A 79 -14.27 9.13 4.94
C THR A 79 -14.39 7.61 4.90
N TYR A 80 -13.29 6.87 5.02
CA TYR A 80 -13.31 5.40 5.00
C TYR A 80 -13.89 4.76 6.26
N ASP A 81 -13.79 5.43 7.42
CA ASP A 81 -14.50 4.99 8.62
C ASP A 81 -16.00 4.98 8.37
N SER A 82 -16.53 6.01 7.69
CA SER A 82 -17.95 6.13 7.37
C SER A 82 -18.45 5.06 6.40
N THR A 83 -17.61 4.61 5.47
CA THR A 83 -17.93 3.57 4.48
C THR A 83 -17.74 2.13 5.01
N GLN A 84 -17.21 2.00 6.24
CA GLN A 84 -16.83 0.72 6.86
C GLN A 84 -15.75 -0.05 6.09
N ASP A 85 -14.96 0.63 5.27
CA ASP A 85 -13.78 0.07 4.64
C ASP A 85 -12.63 0.06 5.65
N GLY A 86 -12.62 -0.98 6.48
CA GLY A 86 -11.65 -1.12 7.56
C GLY A 86 -10.22 -1.33 7.06
N ASP A 87 -10.07 -1.92 5.87
CA ASP A 87 -8.77 -2.30 5.32
C ASP A 87 -8.03 -1.06 4.81
N TYR A 88 -8.75 -0.12 4.20
CA TYR A 88 -8.16 1.11 3.65
C TYR A 88 -7.51 2.01 4.71
N ILE A 89 -8.08 2.07 5.92
CA ILE A 89 -7.44 2.79 7.04
C ILE A 89 -6.09 2.17 7.38
N ASN A 90 -6.01 0.83 7.46
CA ASN A 90 -4.76 0.15 7.77
C ASN A 90 -3.73 0.30 6.65
N LEU A 91 -4.16 0.33 5.37
CA LEU A 91 -3.26 0.62 4.24
C LEU A 91 -2.67 2.02 4.37
N LYS A 92 -3.50 3.02 4.68
CA LYS A 92 -3.05 4.40 4.87
C LYS A 92 -2.15 4.58 6.10
N ILE A 93 -2.35 3.79 7.16
CA ILE A 93 -1.40 3.72 8.29
C ILE A 93 -0.08 3.10 7.83
N ALA A 94 -0.11 2.00 7.09
CA ALA A 94 1.10 1.33 6.61
C ALA A 94 1.94 2.22 5.67
N GLN A 95 1.30 3.06 4.85
CA GLN A 95 1.96 4.09 4.03
C GLN A 95 2.86 5.04 4.83
N LEU A 96 2.62 5.20 6.14
CA LEU A 96 3.49 6.03 6.99
C LEU A 96 4.85 5.38 7.27
N ASP A 97 5.10 4.15 6.80
CA ASP A 97 6.42 3.52 6.75
C ASP A 97 6.98 3.54 5.31
N PRO A 98 7.58 4.65 4.85
CA PRO A 98 8.07 4.78 3.48
C PRO A 98 9.27 3.87 3.16
N LYS A 99 9.87 3.22 4.18
CA LYS A 99 10.94 2.24 3.99
C LYS A 99 10.41 0.82 3.77
N ARG A 100 9.11 0.63 3.89
CA ARG A 100 8.42 -0.65 3.70
C ARG A 100 7.32 -0.57 2.66
N VAL A 101 6.70 0.59 2.47
CA VAL A 101 5.55 0.76 1.58
C VAL A 101 5.84 1.77 0.49
N TRP A 102 5.47 1.42 -0.73
CA TRP A 102 5.41 2.29 -1.89
C TRP A 102 3.97 2.27 -2.41
N TRP A 103 3.28 3.42 -2.38
CA TRP A 103 1.89 3.52 -2.81
C TRP A 103 1.71 4.68 -3.78
N HIS A 104 1.56 4.35 -5.06
CA HIS A 104 1.45 5.32 -6.15
C HIS A 104 0.47 4.85 -7.21
N ASP A 105 0.01 5.81 -8.00
CA ASP A 105 -0.72 5.58 -9.25
C ASP A 105 0.21 4.92 -10.30
N LEU A 106 -0.31 3.95 -11.06
CA LEU A 106 0.43 3.37 -12.19
C LEU A 106 0.29 4.19 -13.50
N GLU A 107 -0.73 5.05 -13.62
CA GLU A 107 -0.83 6.07 -14.67
C GLU A 107 -0.05 7.30 -14.18
N ALA A 108 1.25 7.34 -14.52
CA ALA A 108 2.19 8.25 -13.88
C ALA A 108 2.93 9.14 -14.89
N ASP A 109 2.27 9.48 -16.00
CA ASP A 109 2.86 10.24 -17.10
C ASP A 109 4.17 9.59 -17.60
N VAL A 110 4.18 8.26 -17.79
CA VAL A 110 5.34 7.50 -18.25
C VAL A 110 5.62 7.82 -19.72
N LEU A 111 6.22 8.98 -19.95
CA LEU A 111 6.49 9.55 -21.26
C LEU A 111 7.96 9.96 -21.38
N ASN A 112 8.47 9.97 -22.61
CA ASN A 112 9.84 10.39 -22.90
C ASN A 112 10.15 11.79 -22.32
N GLY A 113 11.22 11.88 -21.53
CA GLY A 113 11.66 13.11 -20.88
C GLY A 113 11.13 13.34 -19.46
N ASN A 114 10.12 12.58 -19.02
CA ASN A 114 9.58 12.71 -17.66
C ASN A 114 10.42 11.98 -16.60
N MET A 115 11.28 11.05 -17.03
CA MET A 115 12.24 10.34 -16.16
C MET A 115 11.55 9.59 -15.01
N VAL A 116 10.38 9.00 -15.29
CA VAL A 116 9.52 8.36 -14.27
C VAL A 116 10.25 7.16 -13.69
N TYR A 117 10.66 6.20 -14.52
CA TYR A 117 11.37 5.00 -14.04
C TYR A 117 12.68 5.35 -13.34
N ALA A 118 13.45 6.32 -13.85
CA ALA A 118 14.68 6.75 -13.18
C ALA A 118 14.41 7.32 -11.77
N SER A 119 13.28 7.99 -11.58
CA SER A 119 12.84 8.49 -10.27
C SER A 119 12.37 7.35 -9.37
N THR A 120 11.57 6.42 -9.90
CA THR A 120 11.10 5.23 -9.17
C THR A 120 12.26 4.33 -8.73
N VAL A 121 13.32 4.19 -9.54
CA VAL A 121 14.54 3.45 -9.13
C VAL A 121 15.16 4.07 -7.87
N LYS A 122 15.16 5.40 -7.72
CA LYS A 122 15.68 6.07 -6.51
C LYS A 122 14.79 5.78 -5.30
N GLU A 123 13.48 5.78 -5.48
CA GLU A 123 12.55 5.40 -4.41
C GLU A 123 12.76 3.94 -3.99
N PHE A 124 13.02 3.05 -4.94
CA PHE A 124 13.31 1.65 -4.67
C PHE A 124 14.67 1.42 -4.00
N VAL A 125 15.64 2.35 -4.14
CA VAL A 125 16.87 2.33 -3.32
C VAL A 125 16.53 2.48 -1.84
N GLU A 126 15.71 3.46 -1.49
CA GLU A 126 15.26 3.68 -0.11
C GLU A 126 14.41 2.50 0.39
N LEU A 127 13.45 2.08 -0.42
CA LEU A 127 12.57 0.95 -0.11
C LEU A 127 13.35 -0.34 0.08
N SER A 128 14.48 -0.53 -0.63
CA SER A 128 15.26 -1.76 -0.55
C SER A 128 15.90 -1.98 0.83
N GLY A 129 16.05 -0.94 1.67
CA GLY A 129 16.79 -1.01 2.92
C GLY A 129 18.26 -1.40 2.74
N GLY A 130 18.89 -0.95 1.65
CA GLY A 130 20.31 -1.16 1.34
C GLY A 130 20.63 -2.36 0.46
N TYR A 131 19.64 -3.16 0.07
CA TYR A 131 19.83 -4.29 -0.87
C TYR A 131 19.85 -3.85 -2.34
N LEU A 132 19.59 -2.58 -2.62
CA LEU A 132 19.78 -1.94 -3.92
C LEU A 132 20.55 -0.63 -3.70
N ARG A 133 21.64 -0.43 -4.44
CA ARG A 133 22.46 0.79 -4.33
C ARG A 133 22.62 1.43 -5.71
N ALA A 134 21.50 1.88 -6.27
CA ALA A 134 21.46 2.41 -7.63
C ALA A 134 22.06 3.83 -7.68
N GLU A 135 23.11 3.97 -8.49
CA GLU A 135 23.76 5.23 -8.81
C GLU A 135 23.83 5.41 -10.34
N LYS A 136 24.07 6.64 -10.81
CA LYS A 136 24.21 6.94 -12.25
C LYS A 136 23.04 6.38 -13.09
N ILE A 137 21.83 6.53 -12.56
CA ILE A 137 20.60 6.00 -13.17
C ILE A 137 20.34 6.74 -14.48
N LYS A 138 20.06 5.98 -15.53
CA LYS A 138 19.67 6.46 -16.85
C LYS A 138 18.37 5.81 -17.27
N GLU A 139 17.54 6.62 -17.89
CA GLU A 139 16.33 6.23 -18.59
C GLU A 139 16.46 6.79 -20.01
N GLU A 140 16.52 5.91 -20.99
CA GLU A 140 16.72 6.25 -22.39
C GLU A 140 15.59 5.65 -23.21
N TRP A 141 14.89 6.50 -23.96
CA TRP A 141 13.79 6.11 -24.81
C TRP A 141 14.30 5.95 -26.26
N GLU A 142 13.97 4.83 -26.93
CA GLU A 142 14.33 4.68 -28.35
C GLU A 142 13.52 5.62 -29.24
N THR A 143 12.25 5.83 -28.89
CA THR A 143 11.31 6.75 -29.52
C THR A 143 10.40 7.34 -28.44
N ASP A 144 9.56 8.31 -28.79
CA ASP A 144 8.58 8.87 -27.83
C ASP A 144 7.59 7.83 -27.26
N ASN A 145 7.44 6.68 -27.92
CA ASN A 145 6.59 5.56 -27.49
C ASN A 145 7.40 4.30 -27.14
N GLY A 146 8.66 4.48 -26.77
CA GLY A 146 9.56 3.44 -26.31
C GLY A 146 10.13 2.54 -27.42
N PRO A 147 10.70 1.38 -27.07
CA PRO A 147 10.86 0.86 -25.70
C PRO A 147 11.76 1.75 -24.83
N VAL A 148 11.71 1.51 -23.51
CA VAL A 148 12.47 2.26 -22.52
C VAL A 148 13.62 1.41 -21.99
N HIS A 149 14.83 1.96 -22.04
CA HIS A 149 16.04 1.33 -21.51
C HIS A 149 16.41 1.96 -20.18
N ILE A 150 16.44 1.14 -19.13
CA ILE A 150 16.87 1.56 -17.80
C ILE A 150 18.23 0.96 -17.52
N SER A 151 19.16 1.78 -17.04
CA SER A 151 20.45 1.29 -16.53
C SER A 151 20.92 2.07 -15.33
N PHE A 152 21.66 1.41 -14.44
CA PHE A 152 22.27 2.04 -13.28
C PHE A 152 23.43 1.21 -12.73
N GLN A 153 24.31 1.86 -12.00
CA GLN A 153 25.39 1.23 -11.25
C GLN A 153 24.85 0.72 -9.91
N ASP A 154 25.04 -0.55 -9.59
CA ASP A 154 24.72 -1.19 -8.30
C ASP A 154 26.01 -1.72 -7.66
N GLY A 155 26.65 -0.90 -6.83
CA GLY A 155 28.01 -1.16 -6.36
C GLY A 155 28.99 -1.24 -7.54
N GLU A 156 29.57 -2.40 -7.81
CA GLU A 156 30.46 -2.63 -8.97
C GLU A 156 29.74 -3.22 -10.19
N THR A 157 28.46 -3.57 -10.06
CA THR A 157 27.70 -4.21 -11.15
C THR A 157 26.88 -3.19 -11.93
N LEU A 158 27.02 -3.16 -13.26
CA LEU A 158 26.08 -2.45 -14.12
C LEU A 158 24.80 -3.29 -14.26
N ARG A 159 23.66 -2.73 -13.86
CA ARG A 159 22.33 -3.30 -14.11
C ARG A 159 21.72 -2.59 -15.32
N ALA A 160 21.11 -3.35 -16.21
CA ALA A 160 20.37 -2.83 -17.35
C ALA A 160 19.21 -3.76 -17.70
N PHE A 161 18.09 -3.18 -18.12
CA PHE A 161 16.91 -3.89 -18.58
C PHE A 161 16.07 -2.99 -19.48
N GLN A 162 15.20 -3.62 -20.27
CA GLN A 162 14.31 -2.95 -21.21
C GLN A 162 12.87 -3.18 -20.78
N LEU A 163 12.07 -2.12 -20.87
CA LEU A 163 10.64 -2.12 -20.59
C LEU A 163 9.85 -1.77 -21.85
N ARG A 164 8.61 -2.23 -21.90
CA ARG A 164 7.63 -1.82 -22.90
C ARG A 164 7.10 -0.43 -22.55
N SER A 165 6.68 0.31 -23.58
CA SER A 165 5.84 1.49 -23.38
C SER A 165 4.39 1.04 -23.41
N ILE A 166 3.62 1.44 -22.40
CA ILE A 166 2.19 1.13 -22.30
C ILE A 166 1.48 2.47 -22.08
N ASP A 167 1.33 3.24 -23.15
CA ASP A 167 0.84 4.63 -23.07
C ASP A 167 1.63 5.43 -22.02
N ASP A 168 0.96 6.08 -21.07
CA ASP A 168 1.53 6.78 -19.91
C ASP A 168 1.59 5.95 -18.61
N TRP A 169 1.45 4.62 -18.73
CA TRP A 169 1.46 3.67 -17.61
C TRP A 169 2.82 2.99 -17.42
N TYR A 170 3.07 2.53 -16.19
CA TYR A 170 4.20 1.63 -15.91
C TYR A 170 4.07 0.29 -16.65
N ASP A 171 5.21 -0.27 -17.08
CA ASP A 171 5.36 -1.69 -17.36
C ASP A 171 5.57 -2.44 -16.06
N GLU A 172 4.65 -3.35 -15.71
CA GLU A 172 4.66 -4.12 -14.46
C GLU A 172 5.94 -4.96 -14.28
N ASP A 173 6.61 -5.32 -15.39
CA ASP A 173 7.91 -6.02 -15.36
C ASP A 173 8.99 -5.21 -14.60
N PHE A 174 8.86 -3.88 -14.51
CA PHE A 174 9.73 -3.01 -13.72
C PHE A 174 9.89 -3.52 -12.27
N PHE A 175 8.77 -3.86 -11.61
CA PHE A 175 8.78 -4.28 -10.22
C PHE A 175 9.52 -5.62 -10.03
N SER A 176 9.33 -6.54 -10.99
CA SER A 176 10.05 -7.82 -11.05
C SER A 176 11.56 -7.65 -11.22
N TYR A 177 12.00 -6.67 -12.02
CA TYR A 177 13.44 -6.36 -12.14
C TYR A 177 14.02 -5.83 -10.83
N MET A 178 13.32 -4.91 -10.16
CA MET A 178 13.81 -4.35 -8.90
C MET A 178 13.96 -5.42 -7.82
N GLU A 179 12.94 -6.28 -7.67
CA GLU A 179 12.99 -7.39 -6.74
C GLU A 179 14.11 -8.37 -7.08
N LYS A 180 14.25 -8.75 -8.37
CA LYS A 180 15.33 -9.62 -8.84
C LYS A 180 16.71 -9.10 -8.46
N PHE A 181 16.96 -7.80 -8.60
CA PHE A 181 18.25 -7.20 -8.24
C PHE A 181 18.47 -7.21 -6.72
N MET A 182 17.45 -6.90 -5.92
CA MET A 182 17.53 -7.01 -4.48
C MET A 182 17.81 -8.45 -4.02
N THR A 183 17.12 -9.45 -4.58
CA THR A 183 17.36 -10.86 -4.28
C THR A 183 18.77 -11.29 -4.68
N ALA A 184 19.26 -10.85 -5.84
CA ALA A 184 20.64 -11.11 -6.26
C ALA A 184 21.68 -10.52 -5.28
N ASN A 185 21.33 -9.45 -4.56
CA ASN A 185 22.13 -8.85 -3.51
C ASN A 185 21.88 -9.47 -2.11
N GLY A 186 21.15 -10.59 -2.04
CA GLY A 186 20.92 -11.35 -0.81
C GLY A 186 19.76 -10.85 0.06
N SER A 187 18.86 -10.03 -0.48
CA SER A 187 17.66 -9.57 0.23
C SER A 187 16.81 -10.77 0.70
N PRO A 188 16.42 -10.83 1.99
CA PRO A 188 15.42 -11.79 2.47
C PRO A 188 13.98 -11.32 2.18
N TYR A 189 13.82 -10.11 1.66
CA TYR A 189 12.53 -9.49 1.37
C TYR A 189 12.10 -9.71 -0.07
N ASN A 190 10.78 -9.80 -0.26
CA ASN A 190 10.09 -9.73 -1.54
C ASN A 190 9.15 -8.52 -1.54
N PHE A 191 8.71 -8.11 -2.72
CA PHE A 191 7.64 -7.16 -2.89
C PHE A 191 6.30 -7.88 -3.05
N TYR A 192 5.31 -7.42 -2.30
CA TYR A 192 3.95 -7.89 -2.40
C TYR A 192 3.02 -6.72 -2.70
N ILE A 193 1.97 -6.97 -3.46
CA ILE A 193 0.91 -6.01 -3.74
C ILE A 193 -0.36 -6.37 -2.99
N TYR A 194 -1.05 -5.35 -2.48
CA TYR A 194 -2.41 -5.51 -2.00
C TYR A 194 -3.38 -5.49 -3.18
N VAL A 195 -4.20 -6.54 -3.31
CA VAL A 195 -5.20 -6.62 -4.37
C VAL A 195 -6.42 -5.76 -4.01
N GLY A 196 -6.73 -4.75 -4.82
CA GLY A 196 -7.98 -4.00 -4.72
C GLY A 196 -7.85 -2.47 -4.67
N THR A 197 -6.67 -1.91 -4.97
CA THR A 197 -6.45 -0.45 -5.01
C THR A 197 -6.82 0.22 -6.34
N GLY A 198 -7.36 -0.54 -7.30
CA GLY A 198 -7.79 -0.01 -8.59
C GLY A 198 -6.59 0.31 -9.48
N GLN A 199 -6.44 1.59 -9.80
CA GLN A 199 -5.35 2.12 -10.64
C GLN A 199 -4.05 2.35 -9.84
N ASP A 200 -4.17 2.60 -8.53
CA ASP A 200 -3.02 2.64 -7.64
C ASP A 200 -2.46 1.23 -7.39
N VAL A 201 -1.16 1.18 -7.12
CA VAL A 201 -0.49 0.02 -6.53
C VAL A 201 -0.05 0.35 -5.11
N PHE A 202 -0.54 -0.44 -4.16
CA PHE A 202 0.05 -0.55 -2.83
C PHE A 202 1.04 -1.70 -2.82
N LEU A 203 2.33 -1.39 -2.91
CA LEU A 203 3.43 -2.33 -2.83
C LEU A 203 4.06 -2.28 -1.44
N ILE A 204 4.31 -3.45 -0.85
CA ILE A 204 4.92 -3.61 0.47
C ILE A 204 6.07 -4.61 0.45
N ARG A 205 7.19 -4.21 1.04
CA ARG A 205 8.40 -5.03 1.19
C ARG A 205 8.35 -5.85 2.47
N LEU A 206 8.22 -7.16 2.34
CA LEU A 206 8.10 -8.10 3.46
C LEU A 206 8.97 -9.33 3.26
N THR A 207 9.47 -9.90 4.36
CA THR A 207 9.91 -11.30 4.36
C THR A 207 8.70 -12.22 4.25
N LYS A 208 8.93 -13.50 3.95
CA LYS A 208 7.85 -14.49 3.93
C LYS A 208 7.08 -14.57 5.26
N ALA A 209 7.80 -14.54 6.40
CA ALA A 209 7.18 -14.59 7.72
C ALA A 209 6.38 -13.32 8.03
N GLU A 210 6.90 -12.14 7.66
CA GLU A 210 6.18 -10.88 7.80
C GLU A 210 4.89 -10.87 6.95
N LYS A 211 4.92 -11.39 5.72
CA LYS A 211 3.73 -11.55 4.87
C LYS A 211 2.64 -12.36 5.58
N GLU A 212 2.98 -13.55 6.08
CA GLU A 212 2.04 -14.42 6.79
C GLU A 212 1.41 -13.70 8.00
N MET A 213 2.21 -12.92 8.73
CA MET A 213 1.73 -12.11 9.86
C MET A 213 0.80 -10.97 9.43
N VAL A 214 1.11 -10.27 8.34
CA VAL A 214 0.26 -9.20 7.79
C VAL A 214 -1.07 -9.78 7.33
N GLU A 215 -1.08 -10.88 6.58
CA GLU A 215 -2.30 -11.52 6.11
C GLU A 215 -3.15 -12.04 7.29
N GLN A 216 -2.53 -12.58 8.34
CA GLN A 216 -3.26 -13.05 9.52
C GLN A 216 -3.88 -11.90 10.32
N LYS A 217 -3.12 -10.82 10.58
CA LYS A 217 -3.55 -9.72 11.44
C LYS A 217 -4.48 -8.75 10.73
N MET A 218 -4.21 -8.48 9.46
CA MET A 218 -4.93 -7.48 8.67
C MET A 218 -5.95 -8.08 7.72
N ARG A 219 -5.93 -9.40 7.52
CA ARG A 219 -6.80 -10.09 6.55
C ARG A 219 -6.61 -9.61 5.11
N TRP A 220 -5.46 -8.98 4.85
CA TRP A 220 -5.07 -8.57 3.51
C TRP A 220 -4.80 -9.79 2.64
N LYS A 221 -5.08 -9.64 1.35
CA LYS A 221 -4.66 -10.60 0.34
C LYS A 221 -3.47 -10.02 -0.41
N LEU A 222 -2.31 -10.61 -0.19
CA LEU A 222 -1.05 -10.12 -0.75
C LEU A 222 -0.55 -11.07 -1.84
N GLU A 223 -0.30 -10.51 -3.02
CA GLU A 223 0.19 -11.22 -4.21
C GLU A 223 1.56 -10.68 -4.63
N ARG A 224 2.27 -11.38 -5.52
CA ARG A 224 3.45 -10.82 -6.21
C ARG A 224 2.99 -10.34 -7.58
N PHE A 225 3.73 -9.39 -8.14
CA PHE A 225 3.65 -9.12 -9.58
C PHE A 225 4.01 -10.37 -10.40
#